data_AF-A0A961Q1R9-F1
#
_entry.id   AF-A0A961Q1R9-F1
#
_cell.length_a   1.000
_cell.length_b   1.000
_cell.length_c   1.000
_cell.angle_alpha   90.00
_cell.angle_beta   90.00
_cell.angle_gamma   90.00
#
_symmetry.space_group_name_H-M   'P 1'
#
loop_
_entity.id
_entity.type
_entity.pdbx_description
1 polymer ?
#
loop_
_entity_poly.entity_id
_entity_poly.type
_entity_poly.pdbx_seq_one_letter_code
_entity_poly.pdbx_strand_id
1 'polypeptide(L)'
;SGGDGGDGGSASGAVTGDVTTTGDDSAGVTVQSLGGGGGNGGLTVSGAISIAGTGSGAAAIGVGGFGGGGGTAGDVDGSFDGILSTTGDRSAGVVAQSLGGGGGNGGTNISGAISLSRDVSAGIGIGVGGFGGLGADAGATTVSSVTGGVLTTGYRSGGIVTQSLGGGGGNGGTNVSAAVSLSQNNGGAIGLGLGGFGAGAGAGKSVSSTVRTTAAHDSIATEGAESIGVLAQSVGGAGGSGGLNVSGAVSLTGKSGAAIGLGVGGFGGGGGDAGPVALDVAGTIDTRGDKSHGLMAQSLGGGGGVGGTNVSGSLSLTKPSGSDTILSISAGRRGVGGGGGTWGPVHLN
;
A
#
# COMPACT_ATOMS: atom_id res chain seq x y z
N SER A 1 -11.55 -6.77 -11.60
CA SER A 1 -10.81 -6.38 -10.39
C SER A 1 -9.49 -7.13 -10.37
N GLY A 2 -8.55 -6.70 -9.52
CA GLY A 2 -7.41 -7.52 -9.15
C GLY A 2 -7.87 -8.69 -8.27
N GLY A 3 -7.13 -9.79 -8.30
CA GLY A 3 -7.33 -10.90 -7.37
C GLY A 3 -6.67 -10.60 -6.02
N ASP A 4 -7.19 -11.17 -4.94
CA ASP A 4 -6.58 -11.05 -3.62
C ASP A 4 -5.29 -11.88 -3.54
N GLY A 5 -4.39 -11.46 -2.66
CA GLY A 5 -3.20 -12.22 -2.31
C GLY A 5 -3.55 -13.47 -1.52
N GLY A 6 -2.73 -14.53 -1.68
CA GLY A 6 -2.89 -15.74 -0.88
C GLY A 6 -2.40 -15.54 0.55
N ASP A 7 -3.13 -16.07 1.54
CA ASP A 7 -2.69 -16.05 2.93
C ASP A 7 -1.49 -16.97 3.16
N GLY A 8 -0.53 -16.49 3.93
CA GLY A 8 0.57 -17.30 4.45
C GLY A 8 0.10 -18.17 5.61
N GLY A 9 0.50 -19.44 5.62
CA GLY A 9 0.32 -20.31 6.78
C GLY A 9 1.29 -19.96 7.91
N SER A 10 0.98 -20.38 9.14
CA SER A 10 1.94 -20.26 10.23
C SER A 10 3.21 -21.06 9.93
N ALA A 11 4.36 -20.50 10.29
CA ALA A 11 5.66 -21.13 10.11
C ALA A 11 6.26 -21.48 11.47
N SER A 12 6.70 -22.72 11.62
CA SER A 12 7.44 -23.17 12.81
C SER A 12 8.77 -23.76 12.39
N GLY A 13 9.83 -23.45 13.14
CA GLY A 13 11.15 -23.99 12.93
C GLY A 13 11.78 -24.37 14.26
N ALA A 14 12.20 -25.61 14.39
CA ALA A 14 12.92 -26.11 15.56
C ALA A 14 14.27 -26.68 15.12
N VAL A 15 15.36 -26.16 15.66
CA VAL A 15 16.71 -26.66 15.42
C VAL A 15 17.31 -27.09 16.75
N THR A 16 17.69 -28.35 16.85
CA THR A 16 18.43 -28.92 17.97
C THR A 16 19.78 -29.39 17.46
N GLY A 17 20.83 -28.60 17.71
CA GLY A 17 22.19 -28.82 17.22
C GLY A 17 22.81 -27.58 16.57
N ASP A 18 24.08 -27.70 16.19
CA ASP A 18 24.86 -26.60 15.64
C ASP A 18 24.60 -26.40 14.15
N VAL A 19 24.50 -25.14 13.72
CA VAL A 19 24.37 -24.72 12.32
C VAL A 19 25.57 -23.85 11.96
N THR A 20 26.23 -24.16 10.84
CA THR A 20 27.32 -23.33 10.31
C THR A 20 27.09 -23.03 8.84
N THR A 21 27.10 -21.75 8.47
CA THR A 21 27.08 -21.30 7.07
C THR A 21 28.28 -20.38 6.79
N THR A 22 28.88 -20.52 5.61
CA THR A 22 30.13 -19.81 5.26
C THR A 22 30.05 -18.98 4.00
N GLY A 23 28.96 -19.08 3.24
CA GLY A 23 28.72 -18.24 2.07
C GLY A 23 28.21 -16.85 2.44
N ASP A 24 28.40 -15.91 1.52
CA ASP A 24 27.69 -14.63 1.55
C ASP A 24 26.19 -14.86 1.31
N ASP A 25 25.36 -13.96 1.84
CA ASP A 25 23.90 -14.00 1.72
C ASP A 25 23.29 -15.35 2.19
N SER A 26 23.99 -16.04 3.10
CA SER A 26 23.67 -17.40 3.56
C SER A 26 23.29 -17.39 5.03
N ALA A 27 22.03 -17.04 5.31
CA ALA A 27 21.50 -17.05 6.68
C ALA A 27 21.61 -18.44 7.31
N GLY A 28 21.87 -18.50 8.62
CA GLY A 28 21.97 -19.75 9.36
C GLY A 28 20.63 -20.48 9.39
N VAL A 29 19.61 -19.83 9.97
CA VAL A 29 18.24 -20.35 9.97
C VAL A 29 17.24 -19.24 9.66
N THR A 30 16.29 -19.56 8.78
CA THR A 30 15.21 -18.66 8.38
C THR A 30 13.85 -19.34 8.60
N VAL A 31 12.98 -18.72 9.39
CA VAL A 31 11.58 -19.14 9.63
C VAL A 31 10.68 -17.97 9.24
N GLN A 32 9.89 -18.13 8.18
CA GLN A 32 9.13 -17.01 7.62
C GLN A 32 7.72 -17.42 7.25
N SER A 33 6.77 -16.54 7.57
CA SER A 33 5.44 -16.55 6.98
C SER A 33 5.23 -15.28 6.18
N LEU A 34 4.81 -15.44 4.92
CA LEU A 34 4.63 -14.34 3.99
C LEU A 34 3.23 -14.39 3.39
N GLY A 35 2.50 -13.30 3.53
CA GLY A 35 1.26 -13.07 2.80
C GLY A 35 1.53 -12.64 1.36
N GLY A 36 0.74 -13.15 0.42
CA GLY A 36 0.80 -12.76 -0.99
C GLY A 36 0.35 -11.33 -1.22
N GLY A 37 0.90 -10.65 -2.23
CA GLY A 37 0.42 -9.32 -2.62
C GLY A 37 -0.92 -9.37 -3.37
N GLY A 38 -1.72 -8.33 -3.24
CA GLY A 38 -2.95 -8.13 -4.00
C GLY A 38 -2.70 -7.71 -5.45
N GLY A 39 -3.58 -8.12 -6.35
CA GLY A 39 -3.52 -7.82 -7.77
C GLY A 39 -4.04 -6.42 -8.13
N ASN A 40 -3.60 -5.89 -9.27
CA ASN A 40 -4.05 -4.59 -9.75
C ASN A 40 -5.44 -4.68 -10.41
N GLY A 41 -6.26 -3.66 -10.19
CA GLY A 41 -7.51 -3.46 -10.89
C GLY A 41 -7.31 -3.16 -12.38
N GLY A 42 -8.22 -3.68 -13.21
CA GLY A 42 -8.18 -3.46 -14.66
C GLY A 42 -8.56 -2.05 -15.09
N LEU A 43 -8.09 -1.67 -16.29
CA LEU A 43 -8.53 -0.46 -16.98
C LEU A 43 -9.98 -0.61 -17.46
N THR A 44 -10.79 0.41 -17.21
CA THR A 44 -12.13 0.54 -17.79
C THR A 44 -12.15 1.69 -18.79
N VAL A 45 -12.69 1.45 -19.98
CA VAL A 45 -12.93 2.48 -21.00
C VAL A 45 -14.40 2.44 -21.41
N SER A 46 -15.14 3.52 -21.08
CA SER A 46 -16.53 3.71 -21.45
C SER A 46 -16.63 4.89 -22.41
N GLY A 47 -17.07 4.64 -23.65
CA GLY A 47 -17.23 5.66 -24.67
C GLY A 47 -18.66 5.68 -25.22
N ALA A 48 -19.24 6.85 -25.36
CA ALA A 48 -20.52 7.04 -26.03
C ALA A 48 -20.42 8.16 -27.07
N ILE A 49 -20.82 7.86 -28.30
CA ILE A 49 -20.90 8.85 -29.38
C ILE A 49 -22.32 8.81 -29.93
N SER A 50 -22.97 9.96 -29.99
CA SER A 50 -24.31 10.11 -30.56
C SER A 50 -24.31 11.26 -31.56
N ILE A 51 -24.87 11.01 -32.74
CA ILE A 51 -24.98 11.99 -33.83
C ILE A 51 -26.39 11.91 -34.38
N ALA A 52 -27.12 13.03 -34.37
CA ALA A 52 -28.50 13.06 -34.83
C ALA A 52 -28.88 14.39 -35.47
N GLY A 53 -29.85 14.36 -36.39
CA GLY A 53 -30.34 15.58 -37.06
C GLY A 53 -31.05 16.55 -36.12
N THR A 54 -31.83 16.03 -35.17
CA THR A 54 -32.66 16.82 -34.25
C THR A 54 -32.14 16.71 -32.81
N GLY A 55 -32.21 15.54 -32.19
CA GLY A 55 -31.83 15.33 -30.79
C GLY A 55 -30.74 14.26 -30.63
N SER A 56 -29.65 14.60 -29.96
CA SER A 56 -28.58 13.67 -29.62
C SER A 56 -28.36 13.63 -28.11
N GLY A 57 -28.09 12.43 -27.59
CA GLY A 57 -27.72 12.19 -26.22
C GLY A 57 -26.65 11.11 -26.16
N ALA A 58 -25.54 11.39 -25.47
CA ALA A 58 -24.49 10.43 -25.20
C ALA A 58 -24.22 10.39 -23.69
N ALA A 59 -24.20 9.19 -23.13
CA ALA A 59 -23.87 8.97 -21.73
C ALA A 59 -22.81 7.87 -21.63
N ALA A 60 -21.68 8.20 -21.00
CA ALA A 60 -20.60 7.28 -20.70
C ALA A 60 -20.36 7.27 -19.20
N ILE A 61 -20.60 6.12 -18.57
CA ILE A 61 -20.38 5.90 -17.16
C ILE A 61 -19.34 4.81 -17.03
N GLY A 62 -18.30 5.06 -16.25
CA GLY A 62 -17.20 4.12 -16.07
C GLY A 62 -16.72 4.07 -14.62
N VAL A 63 -16.32 2.88 -14.20
CA VAL A 63 -15.69 2.62 -12.90
C VAL A 63 -14.46 1.76 -13.14
N GLY A 64 -13.30 2.22 -12.66
CA GLY A 64 -12.04 1.48 -12.76
C GLY A 64 -12.10 0.22 -11.92
N GLY A 65 -11.38 -0.83 -12.32
CA GLY A 65 -11.35 -2.06 -11.53
C GLY A 65 -10.76 -1.84 -10.14
N PHE A 66 -11.31 -2.45 -9.10
CA PHE A 66 -10.69 -2.42 -7.77
C PHE A 66 -9.41 -3.25 -7.73
N GLY A 67 -8.41 -2.82 -6.95
CA GLY A 67 -7.27 -3.65 -6.57
C GLY A 67 -7.70 -4.74 -5.57
N GLY A 68 -7.03 -5.88 -5.58
CA GLY A 68 -7.24 -6.96 -4.61
C GLY A 68 -6.53 -6.66 -3.29
N GLY A 69 -7.03 -7.21 -2.19
CA GLY A 69 -6.36 -7.14 -0.88
C GLY A 69 -5.07 -7.95 -0.86
N GLY A 70 -4.16 -7.62 0.06
CA GLY A 70 -3.05 -8.50 0.41
C GLY A 70 -3.53 -9.74 1.17
N GLY A 71 -2.71 -10.78 1.18
CA GLY A 71 -2.89 -11.96 2.02
C GLY A 71 -2.28 -11.75 3.40
N THR A 72 -2.92 -12.29 4.43
CA THR A 72 -2.44 -12.23 5.82
C THR A 72 -1.30 -13.22 6.01
N ALA A 73 -0.25 -12.85 6.74
CA ALA A 73 0.76 -13.83 7.16
C ALA A 73 0.33 -14.57 8.42
N GLY A 74 0.84 -15.78 8.59
CA GLY A 74 0.65 -16.60 9.78
C GLY A 74 1.64 -16.27 10.88
N ASP A 75 1.40 -16.87 12.05
CA ASP A 75 2.31 -16.79 13.18
C ASP A 75 3.66 -17.42 12.85
N VAL A 76 4.71 -16.93 13.51
CA VAL A 76 6.06 -17.46 13.37
C VAL A 76 6.57 -17.87 14.74
N ASP A 77 7.01 -19.12 14.84
CA ASP A 77 7.58 -19.70 16.06
C ASP A 77 8.93 -20.38 15.75
N GLY A 78 10.02 -19.76 16.22
CA GLY A 78 11.37 -20.26 16.09
C GLY A 78 11.95 -20.71 17.42
N SER A 79 12.44 -21.94 17.48
CA SER A 79 13.17 -22.49 18.63
C SER A 79 14.52 -23.04 18.18
N PHE A 80 15.59 -22.50 18.74
CA PHE A 80 16.96 -22.79 18.33
C PHE A 80 17.77 -23.15 19.58
N ASP A 81 18.19 -24.40 19.66
CA ASP A 81 18.98 -24.96 20.75
C ASP A 81 20.31 -25.51 20.19
N GLY A 82 21.38 -24.74 20.34
CA GLY A 82 22.69 -25.03 19.73
C GLY A 82 23.50 -23.77 19.39
N ILE A 83 24.61 -23.94 18.68
CA ILE A 83 25.43 -22.85 18.15
C ILE A 83 25.00 -22.52 16.73
N LEU A 84 24.69 -21.25 16.45
CA LEU A 84 24.45 -20.79 15.09
C LEU A 84 25.59 -19.87 14.66
N SER A 85 26.39 -20.32 13.69
CA SER A 85 27.58 -19.61 13.21
C SER A 85 27.44 -19.24 11.73
N THR A 86 27.56 -17.96 11.42
CA THR A 86 27.59 -17.47 10.03
C THR A 86 28.82 -16.60 9.79
N THR A 87 29.56 -16.88 8.70
CA THR A 87 30.84 -16.19 8.45
C THR A 87 30.88 -15.34 7.18
N GLY A 88 29.91 -15.51 6.27
CA GLY A 88 29.81 -14.66 5.08
C GLY A 88 29.14 -13.31 5.34
N ASP A 89 29.27 -12.40 4.38
CA ASP A 89 28.67 -11.08 4.42
C ASP A 89 27.16 -11.16 4.20
N ARG A 90 26.38 -10.30 4.87
CA ARG A 90 24.91 -10.25 4.79
C ARG A 90 24.23 -11.57 5.20
N SER A 91 24.88 -12.34 6.07
CA SER A 91 24.45 -13.67 6.49
C SER A 91 23.98 -13.63 7.95
N ALA A 92 22.69 -13.39 8.17
CA ALA A 92 22.15 -13.35 9.53
C ALA A 92 22.18 -14.74 10.21
N GLY A 93 22.37 -14.79 11.53
CA GLY A 93 22.34 -16.05 12.28
C GLY A 93 20.93 -16.66 12.29
N VAL A 94 19.96 -15.91 12.81
CA VAL A 94 18.55 -16.26 12.85
C VAL A 94 17.70 -15.17 12.21
N VAL A 95 16.76 -15.58 11.37
CA VAL A 95 15.71 -14.72 10.84
C VAL A 95 14.35 -15.36 11.10
N ALA A 96 13.54 -14.73 11.95
CA ALA A 96 12.15 -15.11 12.23
C ALA A 96 11.24 -13.94 11.83
N GLN A 97 10.44 -14.08 10.76
CA GLN A 97 9.68 -12.95 10.21
C GLN A 97 8.27 -13.33 9.78
N SER A 98 7.29 -12.58 10.26
CA SER A 98 5.93 -12.60 9.73
C SER A 98 5.66 -11.31 8.96
N LEU A 99 5.32 -11.44 7.67
CA LEU A 99 5.15 -10.32 6.75
C LEU A 99 3.80 -10.37 6.04
N GLY A 100 2.90 -9.45 6.41
CA GLY A 100 1.62 -9.28 5.72
C GLY A 100 1.79 -8.81 4.26
N GLY A 101 0.92 -9.30 3.39
CA GLY A 101 0.90 -8.94 1.98
C GLY A 101 0.44 -7.50 1.73
N GLY A 102 1.06 -6.82 0.77
CA GLY A 102 0.62 -5.49 0.33
C GLY A 102 -0.68 -5.54 -0.48
N GLY A 103 -1.49 -4.49 -0.41
CA GLY A 103 -2.69 -4.33 -1.23
C GLY A 103 -2.40 -3.94 -2.68
N GLY A 104 -3.29 -4.32 -3.59
CA GLY A 104 -3.18 -4.02 -5.02
C GLY A 104 -3.65 -2.62 -5.40
N ASN A 105 -3.21 -2.11 -6.55
CA ASN A 105 -3.63 -0.78 -7.01
C ASN A 105 -5.00 -0.81 -7.69
N GLY A 106 -5.79 0.23 -7.48
CA GLY A 106 -7.00 0.49 -8.24
C GLY A 106 -6.70 0.79 -9.70
N GLY A 107 -7.57 0.31 -10.58
CA GLY A 107 -7.48 0.46 -12.02
C GLY A 107 -7.91 1.84 -12.48
N THR A 108 -7.42 2.23 -13.66
CA THR A 108 -7.80 3.49 -14.27
C THR A 108 -9.22 3.41 -14.87
N ASN A 109 -9.96 4.50 -14.79
CA ASN A 109 -11.19 4.70 -15.53
C ASN A 109 -11.04 5.82 -16.57
N ILE A 110 -11.56 5.59 -17.77
CA ILE A 110 -11.74 6.60 -18.81
C ILE A 110 -13.20 6.56 -19.26
N SER A 111 -13.97 7.63 -19.00
CA SER A 111 -15.32 7.80 -19.49
C SER A 111 -15.44 9.05 -20.36
N GLY A 112 -15.93 8.87 -21.59
CA GLY A 112 -16.05 9.93 -22.58
C GLY A 112 -17.38 9.90 -23.31
N ALA A 113 -18.12 11.01 -23.27
CA ALA A 113 -19.37 11.15 -24.01
C ALA A 113 -19.29 12.31 -25.01
N ILE A 114 -19.63 12.04 -26.27
CA ILE A 114 -19.64 13.02 -27.34
C ILE A 114 -21.04 13.02 -27.99
N SER A 115 -21.73 14.15 -27.94
CA SER A 115 -23.05 14.33 -28.52
C SER A 115 -23.05 15.46 -29.55
N LEU A 116 -23.52 15.17 -30.77
CA LEU A 116 -23.61 16.12 -31.87
C LEU A 116 -25.04 16.15 -32.42
N SER A 117 -25.61 17.35 -32.54
CA SER A 117 -26.86 17.53 -33.28
C SER A 117 -27.01 18.91 -33.91
N ARG A 118 -28.05 19.09 -34.74
CA ARG A 118 -28.39 20.42 -35.26
C ARG A 118 -29.35 21.19 -34.36
N ASP A 119 -30.01 20.54 -33.40
CA ASP A 119 -31.00 21.21 -32.55
C ASP A 119 -30.71 21.04 -31.05
N VAL A 120 -30.80 19.83 -30.49
CA VAL A 120 -30.52 19.61 -29.05
C VAL A 120 -29.47 18.52 -28.86
N SER A 121 -28.41 18.79 -28.08
CA SER A 121 -27.36 17.80 -27.77
C SER A 121 -27.09 17.71 -26.27
N ALA A 122 -26.84 16.51 -25.75
CA ALA A 122 -26.50 16.30 -24.36
C ALA A 122 -25.38 15.27 -24.21
N GLY A 123 -24.25 15.67 -23.63
CA GLY A 123 -23.12 14.80 -23.30
C GLY A 123 -23.00 14.61 -21.80
N ILE A 124 -22.91 13.37 -21.33
CA ILE A 124 -22.73 13.04 -19.92
C ILE A 124 -21.57 12.05 -19.77
N GLY A 125 -20.48 12.48 -19.14
CA GLY A 125 -19.33 11.66 -18.80
C GLY A 125 -19.23 11.57 -17.29
N ILE A 126 -19.44 10.38 -16.73
CA ILE A 126 -19.29 10.13 -15.28
C ILE A 126 -18.21 9.07 -15.10
N GLY A 127 -17.26 9.32 -14.22
CA GLY A 127 -16.15 8.41 -14.00
C GLY A 127 -15.75 8.27 -12.56
N VAL A 128 -15.38 7.05 -12.17
CA VAL A 128 -14.79 6.75 -10.86
C VAL A 128 -13.53 5.91 -11.06
N GLY A 129 -12.40 6.33 -10.50
CA GLY A 129 -11.18 5.54 -10.49
C GLY A 129 -11.34 4.32 -9.57
N GLY A 130 -10.69 3.21 -9.89
CA GLY A 130 -10.75 2.02 -9.05
C GLY A 130 -10.14 2.29 -7.68
N PHE A 131 -10.67 1.72 -6.61
CA PHE A 131 -10.03 1.82 -5.28
C PHE A 131 -8.87 0.82 -5.14
N GLY A 132 -7.88 1.17 -4.34
CA GLY A 132 -6.82 0.26 -3.92
C GLY A 132 -7.36 -0.85 -3.02
N GLY A 133 -6.65 -1.96 -2.94
CA GLY A 133 -6.95 -3.05 -2.02
C GLY A 133 -6.28 -2.84 -0.66
N LEU A 134 -6.86 -3.39 0.40
CA LEU A 134 -6.29 -3.32 1.75
C LEU A 134 -4.94 -4.04 1.82
N GLY A 135 -3.99 -3.47 2.58
CA GLY A 135 -2.84 -4.24 3.05
C GLY A 135 -3.28 -5.24 4.12
N ALA A 136 -2.50 -6.28 4.31
CA ALA A 136 -2.83 -7.35 5.24
C ALA A 136 -1.90 -7.39 6.45
N ASP A 137 -2.40 -7.97 7.54
CA ASP A 137 -1.68 -8.05 8.81
C ASP A 137 -0.55 -9.08 8.72
N ALA A 138 0.48 -8.88 9.55
CA ALA A 138 1.34 -9.98 9.96
C ALA A 138 0.60 -10.94 10.91
N GLY A 139 1.18 -12.11 11.14
CA GLY A 139 0.72 -13.07 12.15
C GLY A 139 0.68 -12.46 13.54
N ALA A 140 -0.22 -12.92 14.39
CA ALA A 140 -0.49 -12.40 15.72
C ALA A 140 0.75 -12.38 16.62
N THR A 141 1.64 -13.38 16.45
CA THR A 141 2.92 -13.45 17.18
C THR A 141 4.07 -13.85 16.26
N THR A 142 5.21 -13.18 16.44
CA THR A 142 6.51 -13.63 15.92
C THR A 142 7.45 -13.88 17.10
N VAL A 143 7.83 -15.14 17.29
CA VAL A 143 8.63 -15.61 18.42
C VAL A 143 9.96 -16.17 17.90
N SER A 144 11.04 -15.77 18.56
CA SER A 144 12.34 -16.43 18.44
C SER A 144 12.85 -16.75 19.84
N SER A 145 13.13 -18.02 20.10
CA SER A 145 13.77 -18.49 21.32
C SER A 145 15.12 -19.11 20.95
N VAL A 146 16.20 -18.49 21.43
CA VAL A 146 17.57 -18.97 21.20
C VAL A 146 18.15 -19.38 22.54
N THR A 147 18.50 -20.66 22.65
CA THR A 147 19.23 -21.23 23.78
C THR A 147 20.58 -21.72 23.30
N GLY A 148 21.67 -21.15 23.80
CA GLY A 148 23.02 -21.41 23.30
C GLY A 148 23.73 -20.12 22.88
N GLY A 149 24.38 -20.14 21.70
CA GLY A 149 25.16 -19.00 21.20
C GLY A 149 24.92 -18.73 19.71
N VAL A 150 25.02 -17.46 19.31
CA VAL A 150 24.98 -17.04 17.91
C VAL A 150 26.24 -16.25 17.63
N LEU A 151 27.01 -16.66 16.63
CA LEU A 151 28.22 -16.00 16.17
C LEU A 151 28.05 -15.58 14.72
N THR A 152 28.20 -14.29 14.45
CA THR A 152 28.18 -13.76 13.08
C THR A 152 29.40 -12.86 12.87
N THR A 153 30.20 -13.14 11.84
CA THR A 153 31.48 -12.43 11.64
C THR A 153 31.53 -11.57 10.37
N GLY A 154 30.65 -11.81 9.39
CA GLY A 154 30.63 -11.06 8.13
C GLY A 154 30.02 -9.65 8.25
N TYR A 155 30.32 -8.80 7.27
CA TYR A 155 29.80 -7.42 7.18
C TYR A 155 28.27 -7.42 6.99
N ARG A 156 27.55 -6.57 7.73
CA ARG A 156 26.08 -6.47 7.70
C ARG A 156 25.38 -7.82 8.00
N SER A 157 25.99 -8.64 8.84
CA SER A 157 25.45 -9.92 9.29
C SER A 157 24.89 -9.76 10.70
N GLY A 158 23.55 -9.71 10.83
CA GLY A 158 22.88 -9.60 12.12
C GLY A 158 22.85 -10.93 12.88
N GLY A 159 22.88 -10.90 14.21
CA GLY A 159 22.80 -12.12 15.02
C GLY A 159 21.40 -12.74 14.95
N ILE A 160 20.43 -12.11 15.61
CA ILE A 160 19.04 -12.57 15.66
C ILE A 160 18.13 -11.46 15.17
N VAL A 161 17.27 -11.76 14.20
CA VAL A 161 16.27 -10.84 13.66
C VAL A 161 14.89 -11.45 13.85
N THR A 162 14.04 -10.83 14.66
CA THR A 162 12.65 -11.22 14.91
C THR A 162 11.73 -10.06 14.52
N GLN A 163 10.88 -10.23 13.51
CA GLN A 163 10.07 -9.13 12.99
C GLN A 163 8.64 -9.50 12.67
N SER A 164 7.72 -8.57 12.95
CA SER A 164 6.33 -8.62 12.52
C SER A 164 6.04 -7.34 11.74
N LEU A 165 5.80 -7.46 10.44
CA LEU A 165 5.61 -6.32 9.53
C LEU A 165 4.27 -6.42 8.81
N GLY A 166 3.40 -5.43 9.03
CA GLY A 166 2.14 -5.31 8.30
C GLY A 166 2.36 -4.89 6.85
N GLY A 167 1.47 -5.33 5.97
CA GLY A 167 1.49 -5.00 4.55
C GLY A 167 1.01 -3.58 4.27
N GLY A 168 1.60 -2.93 3.26
CA GLY A 168 1.15 -1.60 2.81
C GLY A 168 -0.23 -1.61 2.15
N GLY A 169 -0.97 -0.52 2.24
CA GLY A 169 -2.24 -0.34 1.56
C GLY A 169 -2.08 -0.03 0.06
N GLY A 170 -3.06 -0.44 -0.75
CA GLY A 170 -3.07 -0.22 -2.20
C GLY A 170 -3.42 1.21 -2.60
N ASN A 171 -2.89 1.69 -3.72
CA ASN A 171 -3.18 3.03 -4.23
C ASN A 171 -4.50 3.06 -5.01
N GLY A 172 -5.24 4.17 -4.91
CA GLY A 172 -6.39 4.44 -5.75
C GLY A 172 -6.00 4.74 -7.19
N GLY A 173 -6.84 4.27 -8.12
CA GLY A 173 -6.69 4.42 -9.54
C GLY A 173 -7.12 5.79 -10.06
N THR A 174 -6.62 6.14 -11.23
CA THR A 174 -6.93 7.41 -11.89
C THR A 174 -8.33 7.39 -12.49
N ASN A 175 -9.03 8.52 -12.45
CA ASN A 175 -10.23 8.76 -13.22
C ASN A 175 -10.01 9.85 -14.26
N VAL A 176 -10.50 9.61 -15.48
CA VAL A 176 -10.67 10.62 -16.51
C VAL A 176 -12.13 10.55 -16.98
N SER A 177 -12.84 11.66 -16.86
CA SER A 177 -14.23 11.79 -17.27
C SER A 177 -14.38 13.03 -18.15
N ALA A 178 -14.97 12.88 -19.32
CA ALA A 178 -15.15 13.98 -20.25
C ALA A 178 -16.52 13.93 -20.93
N ALA A 179 -17.14 15.10 -21.07
CA ALA A 179 -18.36 15.27 -21.84
C ALA A 179 -18.20 16.40 -22.83
N VAL A 180 -18.63 16.15 -24.07
CA VAL A 180 -18.60 17.11 -25.17
C VAL A 180 -19.98 17.14 -25.82
N SER A 181 -20.58 18.33 -25.93
CA SER A 181 -21.86 18.59 -26.57
C SER A 181 -21.68 19.68 -27.62
N LEU A 182 -22.02 19.36 -28.88
CA LEU A 182 -22.02 20.31 -30.00
C LEU A 182 -23.42 20.40 -30.60
N SER A 183 -23.98 21.61 -30.63
CA SER A 183 -25.29 21.88 -31.24
C SER A 183 -25.34 23.20 -31.99
N GLN A 184 -26.22 23.33 -33.00
CA GLN A 184 -26.51 24.65 -33.61
C GLN A 184 -27.53 25.46 -32.81
N ASN A 185 -28.30 24.84 -31.92
CA ASN A 185 -29.25 25.54 -31.04
C ASN A 185 -28.87 25.32 -29.57
N ASN A 186 -29.39 24.28 -28.93
CA ASN A 186 -29.26 24.08 -27.48
C ASN A 186 -28.38 22.88 -27.15
N GLY A 187 -27.69 22.93 -26.01
CA GLY A 187 -26.93 21.78 -25.55
C GLY A 187 -26.42 21.84 -24.12
N GLY A 188 -25.94 20.69 -23.66
CA GLY A 188 -25.44 20.51 -22.31
C GLY A 188 -24.34 19.47 -22.23
N ALA A 189 -23.29 19.74 -21.45
CA ALA A 189 -22.23 18.81 -21.14
C ALA A 189 -22.06 18.69 -19.63
N ILE A 190 -21.99 17.47 -19.12
CA ILE A 190 -21.75 17.19 -17.70
C ILE A 190 -20.60 16.18 -17.59
N GLY A 191 -19.49 16.61 -17.01
CA GLY A 191 -18.33 15.81 -16.67
C GLY A 191 -18.20 15.68 -15.16
N LEU A 192 -18.49 14.51 -14.60
CA LEU A 192 -18.35 14.23 -13.18
C LEU A 192 -17.27 13.18 -12.96
N GLY A 193 -16.38 13.45 -12.01
CA GLY A 193 -15.27 12.55 -11.74
C GLY A 193 -14.97 12.34 -10.25
N LEU A 194 -14.57 11.13 -9.90
CA LEU A 194 -14.01 10.78 -8.61
C LEU A 194 -12.73 9.98 -8.79
N GLY A 195 -11.63 10.42 -8.19
CA GLY A 195 -10.38 9.66 -8.14
C GLY A 195 -10.54 8.45 -7.23
N GLY A 196 -9.87 7.35 -7.53
CA GLY A 196 -9.95 6.14 -6.71
C GLY A 196 -9.38 6.37 -5.31
N PHE A 197 -9.92 5.74 -4.28
CA PHE A 197 -9.39 5.85 -2.92
C PHE A 197 -8.21 4.89 -2.73
N GLY A 198 -7.18 5.38 -2.02
CA GLY A 198 -6.18 4.51 -1.42
C GLY A 198 -6.78 3.74 -0.24
N ALA A 199 -6.18 2.61 0.08
CA ALA A 199 -6.69 1.69 1.10
C ALA A 199 -5.79 1.68 2.34
N GLY A 200 -6.35 1.23 3.46
CA GLY A 200 -5.61 1.08 4.70
C GLY A 200 -4.50 0.02 4.59
N ALA A 201 -3.47 0.17 5.41
CA ALA A 201 -2.43 -0.84 5.60
C ALA A 201 -2.81 -1.87 6.67
N GLY A 202 -2.11 -3.00 6.64
CA GLY A 202 -2.14 -4.00 7.70
C GLY A 202 -1.18 -3.67 8.85
N ALA A 203 -1.43 -4.28 10.00
CA ALA A 203 -0.70 -4.08 11.23
C ALA A 203 0.49 -5.04 11.37
N GLY A 204 1.57 -4.54 11.96
CA GLY A 204 2.54 -5.36 12.66
C GLY A 204 1.95 -5.79 14.00
N LYS A 205 2.22 -7.02 14.43
CA LYS A 205 1.67 -7.59 15.67
C LYS A 205 2.78 -7.85 16.68
N SER A 206 2.48 -8.65 17.70
CA SER A 206 3.35 -8.86 18.84
C SER A 206 4.66 -9.55 18.42
N VAL A 207 5.78 -9.02 18.91
CA VAL A 207 7.10 -9.63 18.73
C VAL A 207 7.68 -10.00 20.08
N SER A 208 8.16 -11.23 20.21
CA SER A 208 8.86 -11.72 21.40
C SER A 208 10.17 -12.38 20.99
N SER A 209 11.30 -11.85 21.43
CA SER A 209 12.61 -12.48 21.25
C SER A 209 13.19 -12.82 22.61
N THR A 210 13.49 -14.10 22.82
CA THR A 210 14.07 -14.61 24.06
C THR A 210 15.43 -15.22 23.77
N VAL A 211 16.45 -14.72 24.44
CA VAL A 211 17.84 -15.17 24.29
C VAL A 211 18.34 -15.67 25.63
N ARG A 212 18.76 -16.92 25.69
CA ARG A 212 19.38 -17.53 26.86
C ARG A 212 20.71 -18.16 26.49
N THR A 213 21.76 -17.74 27.16
CA THR A 213 23.08 -18.32 26.94
C THR A 213 23.30 -19.53 27.85
N THR A 214 24.10 -20.49 27.42
CA THR A 214 24.42 -21.70 28.22
C THR A 214 25.85 -21.64 28.74
N ALA A 215 26.20 -22.54 29.68
CA ALA A 215 27.57 -22.65 30.16
C ALA A 215 28.58 -23.07 29.07
N ALA A 216 28.10 -23.68 27.97
CA ALA A 216 28.94 -24.07 26.83
C ALA A 216 29.19 -22.90 25.86
N HIS A 217 28.22 -22.00 25.71
CA HIS A 217 28.30 -20.82 24.86
C HIS A 217 27.53 -19.68 25.53
N ASP A 218 28.26 -18.73 26.09
CA ASP A 218 27.78 -17.73 27.05
C ASP A 218 27.42 -16.36 26.42
N SER A 219 27.48 -16.27 25.08
CA SER A 219 27.28 -14.99 24.39
C SER A 219 26.70 -15.08 22.98
N ILE A 220 26.01 -13.99 22.59
CA ILE A 220 25.68 -13.66 21.19
C ILE A 220 26.73 -12.69 20.69
N ALA A 221 27.51 -13.08 19.69
CA ALA A 221 28.61 -12.31 19.14
C ALA A 221 28.33 -11.86 17.69
N THR A 222 28.45 -10.55 17.46
CA THR A 222 28.38 -9.90 16.13
C THR A 222 29.66 -9.11 15.90
N GLU A 223 30.56 -9.65 15.08
CA GLU A 223 31.88 -9.04 14.86
C GLU A 223 31.92 -8.11 13.64
N GLY A 224 31.05 -8.36 12.65
CA GLY A 224 30.93 -7.54 11.45
C GLY A 224 30.48 -6.10 11.71
N ALA A 225 30.95 -5.18 10.86
CA ALA A 225 30.48 -3.80 10.83
C ALA A 225 29.05 -3.71 10.25
N GLU A 226 28.30 -2.68 10.66
CA GLU A 226 26.90 -2.46 10.31
C GLU A 226 25.96 -3.62 10.66
N SER A 227 26.29 -4.34 11.74
CA SER A 227 25.54 -5.50 12.22
C SER A 227 24.71 -5.17 13.46
N ILE A 228 23.59 -5.88 13.64
CA ILE A 228 22.80 -5.80 14.87
C ILE A 228 22.88 -7.15 15.58
N GLY A 229 23.23 -7.14 16.88
CA GLY A 229 23.26 -8.33 17.74
C GLY A 229 21.90 -9.01 17.79
N VAL A 230 20.91 -8.32 18.34
CA VAL A 230 19.52 -8.77 18.36
C VAL A 230 18.59 -7.64 17.95
N LEU A 231 17.75 -7.90 16.96
CA LEU A 231 16.70 -7.01 16.47
C LEU A 231 15.33 -7.66 16.74
N ALA A 232 14.48 -6.99 17.50
CA ALA A 232 13.08 -7.32 17.69
C ALA A 232 12.22 -6.13 17.22
N GLN A 233 11.39 -6.32 16.19
CA GLN A 233 10.72 -5.17 15.56
C GLN A 233 9.29 -5.47 15.11
N SER A 234 8.35 -4.68 15.59
CA SER A 234 6.97 -4.64 15.08
C SER A 234 6.74 -3.35 14.31
N VAL A 235 6.25 -3.45 13.07
CA VAL A 235 6.00 -2.30 12.20
C VAL A 235 4.65 -2.42 11.52
N GLY A 236 3.85 -1.37 11.61
CA GLY A 236 2.64 -1.25 10.81
C GLY A 236 2.92 -0.82 9.37
N GLY A 237 2.11 -1.29 8.43
CA GLY A 237 2.25 -0.92 7.02
C GLY A 237 1.88 0.53 6.75
N ALA A 238 2.36 1.08 5.62
CA ALA A 238 1.97 2.43 5.19
C ALA A 238 0.64 2.43 4.42
N GLY A 239 -0.23 3.41 4.65
CA GLY A 239 -1.49 3.57 3.94
C GLY A 239 -1.32 3.93 2.45
N GLY A 240 -2.29 3.54 1.63
CA GLY A 240 -2.27 3.77 0.18
C GLY A 240 -2.63 5.20 -0.23
N SER A 241 -2.14 5.64 -1.39
CA SER A 241 -2.40 6.99 -1.91
C SER A 241 -3.75 7.06 -2.64
N GLY A 242 -4.45 8.18 -2.52
CA GLY A 242 -5.62 8.49 -3.35
C GLY A 242 -5.24 8.79 -4.80
N GLY A 243 -6.10 8.38 -5.72
CA GLY A 243 -5.94 8.52 -7.16
C GLY A 243 -6.30 9.91 -7.69
N LEU A 244 -5.72 10.23 -8.85
CA LEU A 244 -6.02 11.45 -9.60
C LEU A 244 -7.46 11.40 -10.14
N ASN A 245 -8.15 12.54 -10.10
CA ASN A 245 -9.34 12.78 -10.87
C ASN A 245 -9.12 13.87 -11.93
N VAL A 246 -9.55 13.60 -13.16
CA VAL A 246 -9.71 14.59 -14.22
C VAL A 246 -11.16 14.58 -14.68
N SER A 247 -11.86 15.70 -14.57
CA SER A 247 -13.21 15.87 -15.09
C SER A 247 -13.35 17.10 -15.99
N GLY A 248 -13.98 16.91 -17.15
CA GLY A 248 -14.11 17.93 -18.18
C GLY A 248 -15.51 17.98 -18.78
N ALA A 249 -16.04 19.18 -18.96
CA ALA A 249 -17.27 19.40 -19.72
C ALA A 249 -17.11 20.52 -20.73
N VAL A 250 -17.47 20.27 -21.98
CA VAL A 250 -17.38 21.24 -23.06
C VAL A 250 -18.72 21.29 -23.81
N SER A 251 -19.36 22.45 -23.85
CA SER A 251 -20.61 22.68 -24.57
C SER A 251 -20.45 23.84 -25.56
N LEU A 252 -20.55 23.55 -26.85
CA LEU A 252 -20.51 24.54 -27.94
C LEU A 252 -21.87 24.56 -28.61
N THR A 253 -22.61 25.65 -28.44
CA THR A 253 -23.99 25.75 -28.94
C THR A 253 -24.21 27.04 -29.73
N GLY A 254 -25.33 27.16 -30.43
CA GLY A 254 -25.68 28.42 -31.12
C GLY A 254 -26.63 29.32 -30.33
N LYS A 255 -27.34 28.77 -29.35
CA LYS A 255 -28.27 29.50 -28.48
C LYS A 255 -27.94 29.28 -27.01
N SER A 256 -28.56 28.30 -26.35
CA SER A 256 -28.33 28.03 -24.92
C SER A 256 -27.35 26.90 -24.71
N GLY A 257 -26.45 27.05 -23.75
CA GLY A 257 -25.38 26.10 -23.47
C GLY A 257 -25.12 25.97 -21.98
N ALA A 258 -24.88 24.75 -21.52
CA ALA A 258 -24.43 24.48 -20.16
C ALA A 258 -23.26 23.50 -20.14
N ALA A 259 -22.21 23.80 -19.39
CA ALA A 259 -21.09 22.90 -19.14
C ALA A 259 -20.82 22.81 -17.63
N ILE A 260 -20.88 21.59 -17.09
CA ILE A 260 -20.69 21.32 -15.66
C ILE A 260 -19.56 20.31 -15.51
N GLY A 261 -18.41 20.75 -15.03
CA GLY A 261 -17.23 19.92 -14.77
C GLY A 261 -16.93 19.84 -13.28
N LEU A 262 -17.38 18.77 -12.61
CA LEU A 262 -17.20 18.59 -11.17
C LEU A 262 -16.27 17.42 -10.88
N GLY A 263 -15.46 17.55 -9.84
CA GLY A 263 -14.50 16.51 -9.53
C GLY A 263 -14.03 16.45 -8.08
N VAL A 264 -13.71 15.25 -7.62
CA VAL A 264 -13.06 15.03 -6.33
C VAL A 264 -11.89 14.08 -6.50
N GLY A 265 -10.73 14.43 -5.93
CA GLY A 265 -9.56 13.56 -5.89
C GLY A 265 -9.76 12.42 -4.88
N GLY A 266 -9.08 11.31 -5.05
CA GLY A 266 -9.26 10.16 -4.17
C GLY A 266 -8.75 10.41 -2.75
N PHE A 267 -9.33 9.79 -1.72
CA PHE A 267 -8.78 9.83 -0.35
C PHE A 267 -7.57 8.90 -0.19
N GLY A 268 -6.64 9.25 0.70
CA GLY A 268 -5.57 8.35 1.14
C GLY A 268 -6.07 7.37 2.21
N GLY A 269 -5.42 6.21 2.32
CA GLY A 269 -5.72 5.19 3.33
C GLY A 269 -4.96 5.40 4.64
N GLY A 270 -5.42 4.77 5.73
CA GLY A 270 -4.73 4.83 7.03
C GLY A 270 -3.48 3.94 7.08
N GLY A 271 -2.52 4.31 7.92
CA GLY A 271 -1.40 3.46 8.30
C GLY A 271 -1.83 2.31 9.22
N GLY A 272 -1.05 1.23 9.24
CA GLY A 272 -1.26 0.11 10.15
C GLY A 272 -0.64 0.37 11.51
N ASP A 273 -1.19 -0.25 12.55
CA ASP A 273 -0.60 -0.20 13.89
C ASP A 273 0.59 -1.15 14.02
N ALA A 274 1.48 -0.89 14.98
CA ALA A 274 2.46 -1.87 15.44
C ALA A 274 2.06 -2.48 16.79
N GLY A 275 2.45 -3.72 16.99
CA GLY A 275 2.22 -4.48 18.21
C GLY A 275 3.28 -4.23 19.28
N PRO A 276 3.06 -4.77 20.49
CA PRO A 276 4.06 -4.75 21.56
C PRO A 276 5.31 -5.52 21.15
N VAL A 277 6.46 -5.06 21.65
CA VAL A 277 7.75 -5.74 21.45
C VAL A 277 8.35 -6.09 22.79
N ALA A 278 8.65 -7.36 22.99
CA ALA A 278 9.36 -7.87 24.16
C ALA A 278 10.68 -8.50 23.72
N LEU A 279 11.76 -8.07 24.36
CA LEU A 279 13.09 -8.65 24.21
C LEU A 279 13.59 -9.03 25.61
N ASP A 280 13.79 -10.32 25.82
CA ASP A 280 14.24 -10.93 27.10
C ASP A 280 15.61 -11.57 26.87
N VAL A 281 16.66 -10.97 27.43
CA VAL A 281 18.05 -11.39 27.19
C VAL A 281 18.73 -11.75 28.51
N ALA A 282 18.97 -13.04 28.70
CA ALA A 282 19.74 -13.57 29.81
C ALA A 282 21.09 -14.11 29.32
N GLY A 283 22.12 -13.26 29.35
CA GLY A 283 23.47 -13.57 28.88
C GLY A 283 24.25 -12.34 28.42
N THR A 284 25.41 -12.55 27.79
CA THR A 284 26.22 -11.45 27.21
C THR A 284 25.92 -11.25 25.73
N ILE A 285 25.71 -10.00 25.30
CA ILE A 285 25.64 -9.62 23.89
C ILE A 285 26.91 -8.82 23.56
N ASP A 286 27.76 -9.36 22.69
CA ASP A 286 29.01 -8.73 22.25
C ASP A 286 28.89 -8.29 20.79
N THR A 287 28.97 -6.99 20.57
CA THR A 287 28.88 -6.38 19.24
C THR A 287 30.08 -5.47 19.03
N ARG A 288 30.97 -5.86 18.10
CA ARG A 288 32.33 -5.27 17.98
C ARG A 288 32.53 -4.40 16.74
N GLY A 289 31.74 -4.59 15.70
CA GLY A 289 31.93 -3.88 14.43
C GLY A 289 31.56 -2.39 14.46
N ASP A 290 32.13 -1.62 13.53
CA ASP A 290 31.80 -0.20 13.36
C ASP A 290 30.33 -0.02 12.95
N LYS A 291 29.65 1.00 13.50
CA LYS A 291 28.21 1.30 13.30
C LYS A 291 27.25 0.15 13.65
N SER A 292 27.72 -0.82 14.43
CA SER A 292 26.91 -1.95 14.87
C SER A 292 26.13 -1.61 16.15
N HIS A 293 25.00 -2.30 16.37
CA HIS A 293 24.15 -2.12 17.55
C HIS A 293 24.00 -3.44 18.30
N GLY A 294 24.12 -3.42 19.64
CA GLY A 294 23.94 -4.62 20.45
C GLY A 294 22.51 -5.15 20.42
N LEU A 295 21.59 -4.36 21.00
CA LEU A 295 20.18 -4.69 21.09
C LEU A 295 19.34 -3.58 20.47
N MET A 296 18.38 -3.95 19.62
CA MET A 296 17.37 -3.07 19.06
C MET A 296 15.98 -3.68 19.25
N ALA A 297 15.12 -2.96 19.97
CA ALA A 297 13.71 -3.28 20.09
C ALA A 297 12.88 -2.08 19.64
N GLN A 298 11.96 -2.27 18.68
CA GLN A 298 11.18 -1.15 18.16
C GLN A 298 9.73 -1.53 17.83
N SER A 299 8.79 -0.71 18.27
CA SER A 299 7.40 -0.74 17.81
C SER A 299 7.12 0.56 17.06
N LEU A 300 6.83 0.49 15.75
CA LEU A 300 6.57 1.67 14.92
C LEU A 300 5.24 1.55 14.16
N GLY A 301 4.29 2.43 14.47
CA GLY A 301 3.09 2.60 13.66
C GLY A 301 3.43 3.07 12.24
N GLY A 302 2.62 2.65 11.27
CA GLY A 302 2.79 2.99 9.86
C GLY A 302 2.35 4.41 9.51
N GLY A 303 2.88 4.96 8.43
CA GLY A 303 2.45 6.26 7.91
C GLY A 303 1.06 6.19 7.25
N GLY A 304 0.31 7.30 7.29
CA GLY A 304 -0.92 7.44 6.51
C GLY A 304 -0.64 7.71 5.03
N GLY A 305 -1.63 7.46 4.18
CA GLY A 305 -1.58 7.69 2.75
C GLY A 305 -1.88 9.13 2.36
N VAL A 306 -1.44 9.57 1.19
CA VAL A 306 -1.70 10.92 0.69
C VAL A 306 -3.04 11.01 -0.04
N GLY A 307 -3.69 12.17 0.05
CA GLY A 307 -4.88 12.47 -0.73
C GLY A 307 -4.55 12.68 -2.22
N GLY A 308 -5.43 12.21 -3.07
CA GLY A 308 -5.40 12.32 -4.52
C GLY A 308 -5.73 13.73 -5.02
N THR A 309 -5.25 14.02 -6.22
CA THR A 309 -5.42 15.31 -6.84
C THR A 309 -6.70 15.37 -7.66
N ASN A 310 -7.25 16.57 -7.81
CA ASN A 310 -8.39 16.82 -8.67
C ASN A 310 -8.07 17.92 -9.68
N VAL A 311 -8.40 17.68 -10.94
CA VAL A 311 -8.42 18.66 -12.01
C VAL A 311 -9.81 18.65 -12.60
N SER A 312 -10.50 19.80 -12.55
CA SER A 312 -11.82 19.95 -13.14
C SER A 312 -11.82 21.16 -14.06
N GLY A 313 -12.53 21.05 -15.18
CA GLY A 313 -12.71 22.14 -16.13
C GLY A 313 -14.08 22.11 -16.79
N SER A 314 -14.63 23.29 -17.05
CA SER A 314 -15.85 23.45 -17.83
C SER A 314 -15.71 24.60 -18.82
N LEU A 315 -16.28 24.43 -20.01
CA LEU A 315 -16.32 25.45 -21.03
C LEU A 315 -17.69 25.44 -21.71
N SER A 316 -18.41 26.56 -21.66
CA SER A 316 -19.64 26.76 -22.42
C SER A 316 -19.50 27.99 -23.31
N LEU A 317 -19.63 27.81 -24.63
CA LEU A 317 -19.61 28.87 -25.64
C LEU A 317 -20.89 28.84 -26.47
N THR A 318 -21.45 30.02 -26.74
CA THR A 318 -22.65 30.21 -27.57
C THR A 318 -22.39 31.25 -28.66
N LYS A 319 -23.24 31.34 -29.71
CA LYS A 319 -23.08 32.38 -30.75
C LYS A 319 -23.47 33.77 -30.18
N PRO A 320 -22.77 34.85 -30.60
CA PRO A 320 -22.99 36.21 -30.09
C PRO A 320 -24.42 36.74 -30.22
N SER A 321 -25.17 36.28 -31.23
CA SER A 321 -26.51 36.78 -31.56
C SER A 321 -27.65 35.83 -31.18
N GLY A 322 -27.39 34.75 -30.44
CA GLY A 322 -28.39 33.70 -30.15
C GLY A 322 -28.56 33.33 -28.68
N SER A 323 -27.81 33.95 -27.76
CA SER A 323 -27.66 33.44 -26.40
C SER A 323 -28.80 33.83 -25.46
N ASP A 324 -29.66 32.87 -25.11
CA ASP A 324 -30.63 33.02 -24.02
C ASP A 324 -30.00 32.69 -22.65
N THR A 325 -29.17 31.63 -22.57
CA THR A 325 -28.48 31.24 -21.32
C THR A 325 -27.12 30.58 -21.60
N ILE A 326 -26.06 31.06 -20.92
CA ILE A 326 -24.73 30.41 -20.89
C ILE A 326 -24.43 30.05 -19.43
N LEU A 327 -24.12 28.79 -19.17
CA LEU A 327 -23.71 28.32 -17.84
C LEU A 327 -22.42 27.51 -17.93
N SER A 328 -21.37 27.94 -17.25
CA SER A 328 -20.16 27.14 -17.07
C SER A 328 -19.85 27.03 -15.58
N ILE A 329 -19.90 25.82 -15.05
CA ILE A 329 -19.58 25.52 -13.65
C ILE A 329 -18.43 24.53 -13.62
N SER A 330 -17.33 24.94 -13.02
CA SER A 330 -16.28 24.00 -12.61
C SER A 330 -15.99 24.15 -11.14
N ALA A 331 -16.00 23.03 -10.44
CA ALA A 331 -15.61 22.96 -9.05
C ALA A 331 -14.97 21.61 -8.77
N GLY A 332 -14.03 21.61 -7.84
CA GLY A 332 -13.56 20.34 -7.32
C GLY A 332 -12.66 20.50 -6.12
N ARG A 333 -12.45 19.37 -5.45
CA ARG A 333 -11.70 19.30 -4.21
C ARG A 333 -10.65 18.20 -4.30
N ARG A 334 -9.47 18.44 -3.73
CA ARG A 334 -8.50 17.36 -3.52
C ARG A 334 -8.99 16.37 -2.47
N GLY A 335 -8.49 15.15 -2.54
CA GLY A 335 -8.64 14.20 -1.45
C GLY A 335 -7.90 14.64 -0.20
N VAL A 336 -8.33 14.11 0.94
CA VAL A 336 -7.58 14.18 2.20
C VAL A 336 -6.70 12.94 2.36
N GLY A 337 -5.57 13.08 3.05
CA GLY A 337 -4.73 11.95 3.43
C GLY A 337 -5.35 11.13 4.57
N GLY A 338 -4.79 9.94 4.80
CA GLY A 338 -5.15 9.09 5.93
C GLY A 338 -4.34 9.38 7.18
N GLY A 339 -4.83 8.92 8.33
CA GLY A 339 -4.10 8.95 9.60
C GLY A 339 -2.94 7.94 9.63
N GLY A 340 -1.94 8.20 10.47
CA GLY A 340 -0.91 7.20 10.79
C GLY A 340 -1.41 6.16 11.78
N GLY A 341 -0.66 5.07 11.90
CA GLY A 341 -0.85 4.04 12.91
C GLY A 341 -0.16 4.39 14.23
N THR A 342 -0.47 3.60 15.24
CA THR A 342 0.03 3.70 16.61
C THR A 342 1.13 2.68 16.88
N TRP A 343 1.89 2.90 17.95
CA TRP A 343 2.92 1.98 18.44
C TRP A 343 2.48 1.27 19.71
N GLY A 344 3.00 0.06 19.92
CA GLY A 344 2.86 -0.71 21.15
C GLY A 344 3.98 -0.42 22.17
N PRO A 345 3.84 -0.91 23.41
CA PRO A 345 4.90 -0.83 24.40
C PRO A 345 6.12 -1.65 23.98
N VAL A 346 7.30 -1.20 24.39
CA VAL A 346 8.57 -1.91 24.19
C VAL A 346 9.12 -2.28 25.56
N HIS A 347 9.32 -3.58 25.80
CA HIS A 347 9.91 -4.12 27.03
C HIS A 347 11.27 -4.74 26.72
N LEU A 348 12.28 -4.32 27.48
CA LEU A 348 13.63 -4.85 27.48
C LEU A 348 13.90 -5.43 28.87
N ASN A 349 14.07 -6.75 28.98
CA ASN A 349 14.34 -7.45 30.24
C ASN A 349 15.69 -8.16 30.19
#